data_AF-A0A7S3V491-F1
#
_entry.id   AF-A0A7S3V491-F1
#
_cell.length_a   1.000
_cell.length_b   1.000
_cell.length_c   1.000
_cell.angle_alpha   90.00
_cell.angle_beta   90.00
_cell.angle_gamma   90.00
#
_symmetry.space_group_name_H-M   'P 1'
#
loop_
_entity.id
_entity.type
_entity.pdbx_description
1 polymer ?
#
loop_
_entity_poly.entity_id
_entity_poly.type
_entity_poly.pdbx_seq_one_letter_code
_entity_poly.pdbx_strand_id
1 'polypeptide(L)'
;MNPGNGNDGRNNRDPGNNTDGQPKPKRMSEQAAIFNTFALIIRNKFSSGGEPEAATNEVPNGDMDTDRKNPKQLEHRLKKLDEAYKSPLYQAEKAMLQELNNNGFGKGLMCGVGTFLFLRSGPRLLRRYIAKNSKPITAHPVRNSGNSNVNVGGYSFDKTSGRMGMEMPGNSAEMIPQPGLFFRTIKFGLDVVGSVYMALFASAYFTNKKKLLNDMSQIPLVEGKSLLSDELCDDFIDVYRGIPKRTWEKYEGLELNGEGDGVEALTAIGIFVKNCLKRQAKENEILEEHRAFGIMEAESDTTDGAVVRKDNHPAIPSPGVSPDTPFAIEWGDNSDDVTVGKERHRDDFDLDDFGEVGFDDLFGDESSSFSAHENPDTDEKGK
;
A
#
# COMPACT_ATOMS: atom_id res chain seq x y z
N MET A 1 -40.38 -43.45 51.12
CA MET A 1 -40.20 -42.89 52.48
C MET A 1 -38.87 -43.38 53.03
N ASN A 2 -38.15 -42.44 53.65
CA ASN A 2 -36.81 -42.49 54.25
C ASN A 2 -35.56 -42.52 53.34
N PRO A 3 -34.50 -41.77 53.73
CA PRO A 3 -33.61 -41.09 52.81
C PRO A 3 -32.15 -41.55 52.95
N GLY A 4 -31.38 -41.43 51.86
CA GLY A 4 -29.94 -41.64 51.87
C GLY A 4 -29.21 -40.31 51.74
N ASN A 5 -28.87 -39.72 52.89
CA ASN A 5 -28.08 -38.52 53.05
C ASN A 5 -26.60 -38.86 52.81
N GLY A 6 -26.02 -38.42 51.69
CA GLY A 6 -24.61 -38.61 51.33
C GLY A 6 -23.93 -37.26 51.17
N ASN A 7 -23.39 -36.75 52.28
CA ASN A 7 -22.75 -35.45 52.40
C ASN A 7 -21.25 -35.62 52.11
N ASP A 8 -20.85 -35.59 50.84
CA ASP A 8 -19.44 -35.63 50.45
C ASP A 8 -18.91 -34.20 50.26
N GLY A 9 -18.28 -33.70 51.32
CA GLY A 9 -17.45 -32.50 51.30
C GLY A 9 -16.26 -32.69 50.35
N ARG A 10 -16.38 -32.16 49.13
CA ARG A 10 -15.24 -31.92 48.26
C ARG A 10 -14.76 -30.50 48.43
N ASN A 11 -13.56 -30.41 48.95
CA ASN A 11 -12.75 -29.20 49.08
C ASN A 11 -12.66 -28.48 47.74
N ASN A 12 -13.29 -27.30 47.65
CA ASN A 12 -12.96 -26.26 46.69
C ASN A 12 -11.52 -25.82 46.93
N ARG A 13 -10.56 -26.46 46.24
CA ARG A 13 -9.29 -25.84 45.91
C ARG A 13 -9.55 -24.98 44.68
N ASP A 14 -9.72 -23.68 44.89
CA ASP A 14 -9.53 -22.68 43.84
C ASP A 14 -8.11 -22.84 43.28
N PRO A 15 -7.93 -23.26 42.02
CA PRO A 15 -6.65 -23.08 41.35
C PRO A 15 -6.53 -21.59 41.06
N GLY A 16 -5.83 -20.89 41.98
CA GLY A 16 -5.39 -19.53 41.78
C GLY A 16 -4.66 -19.39 40.45
N ASN A 17 -5.28 -18.63 39.55
CA ASN A 17 -4.73 -17.38 39.02
C ASN A 17 -3.19 -17.35 38.91
N ASN A 18 -2.66 -17.78 37.77
CA ASN A 18 -1.37 -17.39 37.19
C ASN A 18 -1.35 -17.79 35.71
N THR A 19 -2.36 -17.35 34.95
CA THR A 19 -2.17 -17.22 33.50
C THR A 19 -1.76 -15.79 33.27
N ASP A 20 -0.45 -15.59 33.15
CA ASP A 20 0.16 -14.38 32.62
C ASP A 20 -0.70 -13.86 31.48
N GLY A 21 -1.09 -12.59 31.58
CA GLY A 21 -2.00 -11.89 30.66
C GLY A 21 -1.39 -11.70 29.29
N GLN A 22 -1.02 -12.79 28.61
CA GLN A 22 -0.78 -12.74 27.19
C GLN A 22 -2.08 -12.27 26.54
N PRO A 23 -2.06 -11.14 25.82
CA PRO A 23 -3.22 -10.66 25.11
C PRO A 23 -3.70 -11.79 24.22
N LYS A 24 -4.96 -12.22 24.42
CA LYS A 24 -5.56 -13.23 23.54
C LYS A 24 -5.38 -12.73 22.11
N PRO A 25 -4.85 -13.55 21.18
CA PRO A 25 -4.66 -13.14 19.81
C PRO A 25 -6.00 -12.61 19.29
N LYS A 26 -5.98 -11.37 18.82
CA LYS A 26 -7.15 -10.72 18.24
C LYS A 26 -7.55 -11.60 17.05
N ARG A 27 -8.74 -12.20 17.10
CA ARG A 27 -9.24 -13.00 15.99
C ARG A 27 -9.32 -12.08 14.78
N MET A 28 -8.53 -12.37 13.73
CA MET A 28 -8.63 -11.66 12.46
C MET A 28 -10.07 -11.73 11.97
N SER A 29 -10.55 -10.66 11.35
CA SER A 29 -11.85 -10.69 10.69
C SER A 29 -11.81 -11.71 9.55
N GLU A 30 -12.94 -12.36 9.28
CA GLU A 30 -13.08 -13.29 8.14
C GLU A 30 -12.64 -12.60 6.83
N GLN A 31 -12.93 -11.31 6.69
CA GLN A 31 -12.53 -10.47 5.56
C GLN A 31 -11.02 -10.36 5.41
N ALA A 32 -10.31 -10.07 6.50
CA ALA A 32 -8.86 -9.95 6.50
C ALA A 32 -8.19 -11.29 6.15
N ALA A 33 -8.70 -12.41 6.67
CA ALA A 33 -8.16 -13.74 6.35
C ALA A 33 -8.32 -14.09 4.86
N ILE A 34 -9.48 -13.80 4.27
CA ILE A 34 -9.72 -14.01 2.84
C ILE A 34 -8.78 -13.13 2.01
N PHE A 35 -8.75 -11.82 2.30
CA PHE A 35 -7.90 -10.88 1.58
C PHE A 35 -6.42 -11.28 1.66
N ASN A 36 -5.92 -11.63 2.85
CA ASN A 36 -4.55 -12.06 3.06
C ASN A 36 -4.20 -13.31 2.24
N THR A 37 -5.15 -14.23 2.04
CA THR A 37 -4.93 -15.41 1.19
C THR A 37 -4.65 -15.00 -0.26
N PHE A 38 -5.44 -14.08 -0.83
CA PHE A 38 -5.21 -13.57 -2.19
C PHE A 38 -3.93 -12.72 -2.27
N ALA A 39 -3.68 -11.88 -1.28
CA ALA A 39 -2.45 -11.08 -1.22
C ALA A 39 -1.19 -11.95 -1.17
N LEU A 40 -1.24 -13.08 -0.46
CA LEU A 40 -0.15 -14.05 -0.41
C LEU A 40 0.07 -14.74 -1.76
N ILE A 41 -0.99 -15.05 -2.52
CA ILE A 41 -0.84 -15.57 -3.89
C ILE A 41 -0.09 -14.57 -4.77
N ILE A 42 -0.55 -13.31 -4.78
CA ILE A 42 0.11 -12.23 -5.54
C ILE A 42 1.58 -12.12 -5.10
N ARG A 43 1.83 -12.04 -3.80
CA ARG A 43 3.18 -11.95 -3.25
C ARG A 43 4.01 -13.14 -3.68
N ASN A 44 3.51 -14.37 -3.60
CA ASN A 44 4.28 -15.56 -3.96
C ASN A 44 4.57 -15.59 -5.46
N LYS A 45 3.59 -15.32 -6.32
CA LYS A 45 3.77 -15.29 -7.78
C LYS A 45 4.79 -14.25 -8.23
N PHE A 46 4.72 -13.05 -7.69
CA PHE A 46 5.58 -11.95 -8.14
C PHE A 46 6.85 -11.76 -7.30
N SER A 47 6.91 -12.29 -6.08
CA SER A 47 8.10 -12.18 -5.21
C SER A 47 8.97 -13.43 -5.21
N SER A 48 8.41 -14.63 -5.35
CA SER A 48 9.22 -15.86 -5.25
C SER A 48 9.95 -16.07 -6.58
N GLY A 49 11.28 -16.07 -6.50
CA GLY A 49 12.21 -16.26 -7.62
C GLY A 49 12.24 -17.68 -8.19
N GLY A 50 11.28 -18.53 -7.86
CA GLY A 50 11.31 -19.93 -8.23
C GLY A 50 10.49 -20.19 -9.49
N GLU A 51 11.14 -20.51 -10.60
CA GLU A 51 10.71 -21.74 -11.27
C GLU A 51 10.69 -22.83 -10.19
N PRO A 52 9.70 -23.75 -10.17
CA PRO A 52 9.83 -24.94 -9.37
C PRO A 52 11.08 -25.65 -9.89
N GLU A 53 12.25 -25.41 -9.28
CA GLU A 53 13.42 -26.25 -9.48
C GLU A 53 12.91 -27.65 -9.17
N ALA A 54 12.81 -28.46 -10.23
CA ALA A 54 12.32 -29.82 -10.16
C ALA A 54 12.99 -30.46 -8.95
N ALA A 55 12.19 -30.80 -7.94
CA ALA A 55 12.65 -31.23 -6.63
C ALA A 55 13.73 -32.30 -6.80
N THR A 56 14.98 -31.85 -6.78
CA THR A 56 16.12 -32.73 -6.64
C THR A 56 16.12 -33.02 -5.15
N ASN A 57 15.94 -34.30 -4.81
CA ASN A 57 15.78 -34.81 -3.45
C ASN A 57 17.06 -34.66 -2.59
N GLU A 58 17.80 -33.55 -2.73
CA GLU A 58 18.91 -33.23 -1.87
C GLU A 58 18.38 -32.47 -0.66
N VAL A 59 18.18 -33.21 0.43
CA VAL A 59 17.81 -32.69 1.75
C VAL A 59 18.85 -31.65 2.19
N PRO A 60 18.52 -30.35 2.21
CA PRO A 60 19.45 -29.33 2.67
C PRO A 60 19.34 -29.29 4.19
N ASN A 61 20.30 -29.92 4.87
CA ASN A 61 20.44 -29.76 6.32
C ASN A 61 21.01 -28.38 6.63
N GLY A 62 20.16 -27.46 7.11
CA GLY A 62 20.54 -26.36 7.99
C GLY A 62 21.04 -25.08 7.34
N ASP A 63 20.20 -24.04 7.30
CA ASP A 63 20.35 -22.78 8.06
C ASP A 63 19.21 -21.83 7.61
N MET A 64 18.39 -21.37 8.56
CA MET A 64 17.06 -20.76 8.29
C MET A 64 17.10 -19.25 7.98
N ASP A 65 18.28 -18.61 7.90
CA ASP A 65 18.36 -17.13 7.97
C ASP A 65 19.02 -16.41 6.78
N THR A 66 19.24 -17.06 5.64
CA THR A 66 19.85 -16.37 4.48
C THR A 66 19.16 -16.62 3.15
N ASP A 67 17.83 -16.50 3.09
CA ASP A 67 17.14 -16.40 1.79
C ASP A 67 17.20 -14.96 1.24
N ARG A 68 18.42 -14.40 1.24
CA ARG A 68 18.73 -13.12 0.61
C ARG A 68 18.77 -13.34 -0.89
N LYS A 69 17.57 -13.37 -1.49
CA LYS A 69 17.31 -13.54 -2.93
C LYS A 69 18.43 -12.91 -3.75
N ASN A 70 19.09 -13.74 -4.56
CA ASN A 70 20.20 -13.33 -5.40
C ASN A 70 19.73 -12.19 -6.33
N PRO A 71 20.24 -10.95 -6.20
CA PRO A 71 19.74 -9.79 -6.95
C PRO A 71 19.84 -9.99 -8.46
N LYS A 72 20.77 -10.85 -8.92
CA LYS A 72 20.92 -11.20 -10.34
C LYS A 72 19.73 -11.98 -10.90
N GLN A 73 19.11 -12.85 -10.10
CA GLN A 73 17.96 -13.64 -10.53
C GLN A 73 16.73 -12.74 -10.69
N LEU A 74 16.53 -11.81 -9.75
CA LEU A 74 15.48 -10.80 -9.86
C LEU A 74 15.67 -9.94 -11.11
N GLU A 75 16.89 -9.47 -11.38
CA GLU A 75 17.19 -8.67 -12.58
C GLU A 75 16.91 -9.45 -13.87
N HIS A 76 17.30 -10.73 -13.94
CA HIS A 76 17.01 -11.58 -15.10
C HIS A 76 15.51 -11.74 -15.34
N ARG A 77 14.72 -11.95 -14.28
CA ARG A 77 13.26 -12.07 -14.40
C ARG A 77 12.62 -10.74 -14.83
N LEU A 78 13.04 -9.62 -14.26
CA LEU A 78 12.57 -8.30 -14.67
C LEU A 78 12.88 -8.04 -16.15
N LYS A 79 14.04 -8.48 -16.65
CA LYS A 79 14.36 -8.40 -18.09
C LYS A 79 13.47 -9.32 -18.93
N LYS A 80 13.19 -10.54 -18.48
CA LYS A 80 12.28 -11.46 -19.18
C LYS A 80 10.86 -10.90 -19.24
N LEU A 81 10.38 -10.32 -18.13
CA LEU A 81 9.08 -9.63 -18.04
C LEU A 81 9.03 -8.42 -18.97
N ASP A 82 10.06 -7.55 -18.94
CA ASP A 82 10.16 -6.40 -19.83
C ASP A 82 10.16 -6.84 -21.31
N GLU A 83 10.87 -7.92 -21.64
CA GLU A 83 10.87 -8.49 -22.98
C GLU A 83 9.50 -9.03 -23.38
N ALA A 84 8.79 -9.73 -22.48
CA ALA A 84 7.43 -10.20 -22.72
C ALA A 84 6.47 -9.02 -23.00
N TYR A 85 6.55 -7.95 -22.20
CA TYR A 85 5.73 -6.74 -22.37
C TYR A 85 6.09 -5.87 -23.59
N LYS A 86 7.16 -6.18 -24.33
CA LYS A 86 7.44 -5.55 -25.64
C LYS A 86 6.59 -6.12 -26.75
N SER A 87 6.07 -7.35 -26.58
CA SER A 87 5.21 -7.97 -27.58
C SER A 87 3.91 -7.15 -27.75
N PRO A 88 3.44 -6.96 -29.01
CA PRO A 88 2.19 -6.24 -29.26
C PRO A 88 0.96 -6.89 -28.60
N LEU A 89 1.06 -8.18 -28.26
CA LEU A 89 -0.03 -8.93 -27.62
C LEU A 89 -0.40 -8.44 -26.22
N TYR A 90 0.53 -7.78 -25.50
CA TYR A 90 0.31 -7.28 -24.14
C TYR A 90 0.08 -5.75 -24.09
N GLN A 91 -0.12 -5.09 -25.25
CA GLN A 91 -0.24 -3.62 -25.29
C GLN A 91 -1.47 -3.09 -24.53
N ALA A 92 -2.60 -3.81 -24.58
CA ALA A 92 -3.82 -3.39 -23.89
C ALA A 92 -3.67 -3.46 -22.37
N GLU A 93 -3.13 -4.56 -21.84
CA GLU A 93 -2.80 -4.69 -20.41
C GLU A 93 -1.81 -3.59 -19.98
N LYS A 94 -0.75 -3.36 -20.77
CA LYS A 94 0.24 -2.32 -20.48
C LYS A 94 -0.37 -0.93 -20.41
N ALA A 95 -1.29 -0.59 -21.30
CA ALA A 95 -2.00 0.68 -21.28
C ALA A 95 -2.82 0.84 -19.99
N MET A 96 -3.52 -0.22 -19.57
CA MET A 96 -4.28 -0.24 -18.32
C MET A 96 -3.37 -0.12 -17.09
N LEU A 97 -2.26 -0.87 -17.03
CA LEU A 97 -1.28 -0.78 -15.94
C LEU A 97 -0.61 0.61 -15.87
N GLN A 98 -0.36 1.24 -17.01
CA GLN A 98 0.18 2.60 -17.05
C GLN A 98 -0.85 3.62 -16.54
N GLU A 99 -2.13 3.45 -16.84
CA GLU A 99 -3.20 4.29 -16.28
C GLU A 99 -3.29 4.11 -14.75
N LEU A 100 -3.21 2.86 -14.27
CA LEU A 100 -3.21 2.52 -12.84
C LEU A 100 -2.04 3.19 -12.10
N ASN A 101 -0.84 3.12 -12.65
CA ASN A 101 0.36 3.71 -12.04
C ASN A 101 0.33 5.25 -12.00
N ASN A 102 -0.38 5.88 -12.95
CA ASN A 102 -0.52 7.34 -12.98
C ASN A 102 -1.56 7.87 -11.99
N ASN A 103 -2.36 7.01 -11.36
CA ASN A 103 -3.42 7.41 -10.45
C ASN A 103 -2.86 7.90 -9.09
N GLY A 104 -2.76 9.24 -8.94
CA GLY A 104 -2.27 9.89 -7.71
C GLY A 104 -0.80 10.30 -7.79
N PHE A 105 0.03 9.61 -8.58
CA PHE A 105 1.45 9.92 -8.74
C PHE A 105 1.69 11.37 -9.20
N GLY A 106 1.01 11.81 -10.26
CA GLY A 106 1.18 13.17 -10.78
C GLY A 106 0.80 14.26 -9.77
N LYS A 107 -0.26 14.03 -8.99
CA LYS A 107 -0.70 14.97 -7.93
C LYS A 107 0.30 15.01 -6.78
N GLY A 108 0.82 13.86 -6.35
CA GLY A 108 1.86 13.80 -5.32
C GLY A 108 3.16 14.45 -5.77
N LEU A 109 3.61 14.22 -7.01
CA LEU A 109 4.78 14.90 -7.58
C LEU A 109 4.61 16.43 -7.56
N MET A 110 3.45 16.94 -7.97
CA MET A 110 3.16 18.38 -7.90
C MET A 110 3.18 18.92 -6.45
N CYS A 111 2.65 18.14 -5.49
CA CYS A 111 2.72 18.49 -4.06
C CYS A 111 4.17 18.51 -3.54
N GLY A 112 4.99 17.54 -3.95
CA GLY A 112 6.41 17.48 -3.63
C GLY A 112 7.17 18.68 -4.15
N VAL A 113 7.01 19.00 -5.44
CA VAL A 113 7.63 20.19 -6.06
C VAL A 113 7.16 21.47 -5.35
N GLY A 114 5.87 21.60 -5.06
CA GLY A 114 5.33 22.74 -4.31
C GLY A 114 5.92 22.87 -2.92
N THR A 115 6.01 21.76 -2.17
CA THR A 115 6.65 21.69 -0.85
C THR A 115 8.12 22.08 -0.92
N PHE A 116 8.86 21.57 -1.90
CA PHE A 116 10.26 21.93 -2.11
C PHE A 116 10.43 23.44 -2.35
N LEU A 117 9.64 24.01 -3.25
CA LEU A 117 9.67 25.44 -3.54
C LEU A 117 9.28 26.28 -2.33
N PHE A 118 8.31 25.82 -1.53
CA PHE A 118 7.90 26.45 -0.28
C PHE A 118 9.01 26.42 0.79
N LEU A 119 9.67 25.28 1.03
CA LEU A 119 10.78 25.19 1.99
C LEU A 119 12.01 26.00 1.54
N ARG A 120 12.22 26.10 0.23
CA ARG A 120 13.34 26.84 -0.36
C ARG A 120 13.12 28.36 -0.34
N SER A 121 11.91 28.81 -0.67
CA SER A 121 11.56 30.23 -0.85
C SER A 121 10.82 30.83 0.34
N GLY A 122 10.15 30.00 1.14
CA GLY A 122 9.32 30.35 2.29
C GLY A 122 10.05 31.23 3.30
N PRO A 123 11.29 30.89 3.75
CA PRO A 123 12.00 31.76 4.68
C PRO A 123 12.26 33.17 4.14
N ARG A 124 12.45 33.33 2.83
CA ARG A 124 12.63 34.66 2.20
C ARG A 124 11.31 35.42 2.16
N LEU A 125 10.21 34.75 1.84
CA LEU A 125 8.88 35.35 1.82
C LEU A 125 8.40 35.72 3.23
N LEU A 126 8.62 34.85 4.21
CA LEU A 126 8.26 35.08 5.61
C LEU A 126 9.05 36.26 6.19
N ARG A 127 10.35 36.37 5.90
CA ARG A 127 11.15 37.54 6.30
C ARG A 127 10.62 38.84 5.70
N ARG A 128 10.24 38.83 4.40
CA ARG A 128 9.62 40.00 3.76
C ARG A 128 8.27 40.34 4.36
N TYR A 129 7.47 39.32 4.69
CA TYR A 129 6.16 39.49 5.31
C TYR A 129 6.27 40.08 6.72
N ILE A 130 7.15 39.53 7.56
CA ILE A 130 7.43 40.05 8.90
C ILE A 130 7.98 41.48 8.82
N ALA A 131 8.94 41.75 7.94
CA ALA A 131 9.49 43.10 7.76
C ALA A 131 8.44 44.13 7.30
N LYS A 132 7.47 43.71 6.48
CA LYS A 132 6.37 44.58 6.03
C LYS A 132 5.37 44.87 7.16
N ASN A 133 5.14 43.91 8.04
CA ASN A 133 4.18 44.03 9.14
C ASN A 133 4.78 44.62 10.42
N SER A 134 6.11 44.52 10.60
CA SER A 134 6.85 45.35 11.52
C SER A 134 6.95 46.75 10.92
N LYS A 135 5.82 47.47 10.86
CA LYS A 135 5.88 48.92 10.77
C LYS A 135 6.80 49.32 11.93
N PRO A 136 7.91 50.03 11.69
CA PRO A 136 8.60 50.66 12.80
C PRO A 136 7.49 51.42 13.52
N ILE A 137 7.27 51.15 14.81
CA ILE A 137 6.45 52.01 15.64
C ILE A 137 7.05 53.38 15.35
N THR A 138 6.33 54.17 14.57
CA THR A 138 6.73 55.51 14.21
C THR A 138 6.74 56.17 15.57
N ALA A 139 7.91 56.18 16.22
CA ALA A 139 8.17 57.00 17.36
C ALA A 139 7.77 58.37 16.82
N HIS A 140 6.61 58.85 17.25
CA HIS A 140 6.14 60.16 16.89
C HIS A 140 7.35 61.06 17.06
N PRO A 141 7.76 61.85 16.06
CA PRO A 141 8.82 62.80 16.27
C PRO A 141 8.36 63.64 17.45
N VAL A 142 8.96 63.39 18.63
CA VAL A 142 8.78 64.23 19.79
C VAL A 142 9.37 65.52 19.32
N ARG A 143 8.48 66.40 18.85
CA ARG A 143 8.77 67.75 18.44
C ARG A 143 9.41 68.37 19.66
N ASN A 144 10.73 68.46 19.61
CA ASN A 144 11.57 68.92 20.68
C ASN A 144 11.23 70.40 20.91
N SER A 145 10.25 70.64 21.77
CA SER A 145 9.85 71.94 22.25
C SER A 145 10.03 71.91 23.74
N GLY A 146 11.25 72.25 24.16
CA GLY A 146 11.51 72.78 25.49
C GLY A 146 11.46 71.76 26.62
N ASN A 147 12.66 71.36 27.03
CA ASN A 147 13.08 71.49 28.43
C ASN A 147 12.17 70.84 29.49
N SER A 148 12.42 69.58 29.81
CA SER A 148 12.49 69.14 31.22
C SER A 148 12.99 67.70 31.34
N ASN A 149 14.01 67.55 32.19
CA ASN A 149 14.47 66.30 32.78
C ASN A 149 13.30 65.50 33.38
N VAL A 150 12.92 64.38 32.78
CA VAL A 150 12.34 63.26 33.54
C VAL A 150 12.83 61.94 32.94
N ASN A 151 13.84 61.36 33.59
CA ASN A 151 14.21 59.96 33.44
C ASN A 151 13.08 59.10 34.02
N VAL A 152 12.26 58.46 33.17
CA VAL A 152 11.43 57.32 33.58
C VAL A 152 11.90 56.11 32.80
N GLY A 153 12.56 55.19 33.52
CA GLY A 153 13.12 53.96 32.98
C GLY A 153 12.03 53.00 32.50
N GLY A 154 11.97 52.83 31.18
CA GLY A 154 11.39 51.65 30.54
C GLY A 154 12.54 50.77 30.05
N TYR A 155 12.56 49.51 30.48
CA TYR A 155 13.59 48.54 30.15
C TYR A 155 13.71 48.35 28.63
N SER A 156 14.71 48.95 27.99
CA SER A 156 15.23 48.47 26.72
C SER A 156 16.13 47.28 27.01
N PHE A 157 15.85 46.13 26.39
CA PHE A 157 16.84 45.05 26.30
C PHE A 157 17.89 45.47 25.28
N ASP A 158 18.71 46.44 25.70
CA ASP A 158 19.88 46.91 25.00
C ASP A 158 20.93 45.78 25.01
N LYS A 159 20.98 44.98 23.94
CA LYS A 159 22.17 44.19 23.61
C LYS A 159 23.22 45.13 23.00
N THR A 160 23.68 46.10 23.77
CA THR A 160 24.83 46.96 23.46
C THR A 160 26.02 46.51 24.32
N SER A 161 26.68 45.43 23.92
CA SER A 161 28.10 45.25 24.25
C SER A 161 28.90 46.15 23.32
N GLY A 162 29.22 47.36 23.78
CA GLY A 162 29.83 48.39 22.97
C GLY A 162 31.24 48.05 22.47
N ARG A 163 31.61 48.71 21.38
CA ARG A 163 32.94 49.31 21.27
C ARG A 163 32.89 50.55 20.37
N MET A 164 33.63 51.55 20.82
CA MET A 164 33.61 52.95 20.43
C MET A 164 33.98 53.21 18.96
N GLY A 165 33.28 54.20 18.38
CA GLY A 165 33.90 55.34 17.73
C GLY A 165 34.81 55.09 16.52
N MET A 166 34.20 55.05 15.33
CA MET A 166 34.69 55.79 14.16
C MET A 166 33.49 56.14 13.28
N GLU A 167 33.29 57.43 13.06
CA GLU A 167 32.44 57.95 12.00
C GLU A 167 32.99 57.45 10.65
N MET A 168 32.21 56.61 9.96
CA MET A 168 32.36 56.37 8.53
C MET A 168 31.03 56.76 7.86
N PRO A 169 31.05 57.66 6.88
CA PRO A 169 29.85 57.99 6.12
C PRO A 169 29.52 56.85 5.16
N GLY A 170 28.28 56.33 5.28
CA GLY A 170 27.53 55.74 4.17
C GLY A 170 27.91 54.30 3.74
N ASN A 171 26.97 53.38 3.96
CA ASN A 171 26.88 52.06 3.33
C ASN A 171 27.76 50.91 3.88
N SER A 172 28.09 50.89 5.18
CA SER A 172 28.50 49.64 5.83
C SER A 172 27.28 48.76 6.09
N ALA A 173 26.83 48.05 5.03
CA ALA A 173 25.88 46.96 5.15
C ALA A 173 26.44 45.96 6.16
N GLU A 174 25.83 45.93 7.34
CA GLU A 174 26.09 44.98 8.41
C GLU A 174 26.18 43.58 7.82
N MET A 175 27.40 43.03 7.76
CA MET A 175 27.68 41.79 7.06
C MET A 175 27.18 40.64 7.94
N ILE A 176 25.87 40.37 7.87
CA ILE A 176 25.25 39.23 8.55
C ILE A 176 26.07 37.99 8.16
N PRO A 177 26.68 37.28 9.12
CA PRO A 177 27.54 36.14 8.83
C PRO A 177 26.75 35.15 7.98
N GLN A 178 27.16 34.98 6.72
CA GLN A 178 26.48 34.06 5.84
C GLN A 178 26.70 32.65 6.39
N PRO A 179 25.64 31.84 6.53
CA PRO A 179 25.80 30.45 6.95
C PRO A 179 26.75 29.77 5.97
N GLY A 180 27.75 29.08 6.51
CA GLY A 180 28.78 28.38 5.73
C GLY A 180 28.17 27.38 4.75
N LEU A 181 28.94 27.01 3.73
CA LEU A 181 28.49 26.10 2.65
C LEU A 181 27.89 24.79 3.19
N PHE A 182 28.43 24.27 4.29
CA PHE A 182 27.94 23.05 4.95
C PHE A 182 26.47 23.13 5.39
N PHE A 183 26.07 24.24 6.04
CA PHE A 183 24.68 24.45 6.44
C PHE A 183 23.73 24.59 5.25
N ARG A 184 24.22 25.09 4.10
CA ARG A 184 23.42 25.17 2.86
C ARG A 184 23.15 23.79 2.30
N THR A 185 24.13 22.89 2.33
CA THR A 185 23.97 21.51 1.82
C THR A 185 23.05 20.69 2.71
N ILE A 186 23.20 20.78 4.05
CA ILE A 186 22.29 20.09 4.98
C ILE A 186 20.85 20.56 4.78
N LYS A 187 20.63 21.88 4.72
CA LYS A 187 19.30 22.43 4.48
C LYS A 187 18.71 21.92 3.15
N PHE A 188 19.51 21.91 2.09
CA PHE A 188 19.04 21.40 0.80
C PHE A 188 18.64 19.92 0.89
N GLY A 189 19.44 19.09 1.57
CA GLY A 189 19.11 17.68 1.79
C GLY A 189 17.80 17.50 2.55
N LEU A 190 17.59 18.24 3.64
CA LEU A 190 16.33 18.22 4.39
C LEU A 190 15.13 18.71 3.54
N ASP A 191 15.31 19.76 2.74
CA ASP A 191 14.27 20.26 1.84
C ASP A 191 13.88 19.19 0.80
N VAL A 192 14.86 18.44 0.26
CA VAL A 192 14.62 17.32 -0.68
C VAL A 192 13.89 16.17 0.01
N VAL A 193 14.40 15.68 1.14
CA VAL A 193 13.80 14.54 1.88
C VAL A 193 12.37 14.87 2.28
N GLY A 194 12.12 16.06 2.85
CA GLY A 194 10.78 16.50 3.22
C GLY A 194 9.84 16.61 2.01
N SER A 195 10.34 17.07 0.86
CA SER A 195 9.53 17.14 -0.37
C SER A 195 9.19 15.77 -0.96
N VAL A 196 10.12 14.81 -0.91
CA VAL A 196 9.89 13.43 -1.37
C VAL A 196 8.90 12.74 -0.45
N TYR A 197 9.06 12.89 0.87
CA TYR A 197 8.12 12.36 1.86
C TYR A 197 6.69 12.90 1.62
N MET A 198 6.54 14.22 1.46
CA MET A 198 5.23 14.82 1.14
C MET A 198 4.70 14.37 -0.21
N ALA A 199 5.56 14.15 -1.22
CA ALA A 199 5.14 13.64 -2.51
C ALA A 199 4.55 12.23 -2.40
N LEU A 200 5.23 11.34 -1.68
CA LEU A 200 4.77 9.96 -1.45
C LEU A 200 3.46 9.94 -0.65
N PHE A 201 3.40 10.70 0.44
CA PHE A 201 2.20 10.82 1.26
C PHE A 201 1.00 11.36 0.45
N ALA A 202 1.22 12.44 -0.31
CA ALA A 202 0.18 12.99 -1.17
C ALA A 202 -0.20 12.04 -2.31
N SER A 203 0.75 11.31 -2.89
CA SER A 203 0.45 10.28 -3.90
C SER A 203 -0.48 9.22 -3.32
N ALA A 204 -0.16 8.64 -2.17
CA ALA A 204 -1.01 7.65 -1.50
C ALA A 204 -2.40 8.23 -1.19
N TYR A 205 -2.46 9.44 -0.64
CA TYR A 205 -3.71 10.13 -0.32
C TYR A 205 -4.58 10.41 -1.56
N PHE A 206 -3.98 10.78 -2.69
CA PHE A 206 -4.70 11.10 -3.92
C PHE A 206 -4.96 9.88 -4.82
N THR A 207 -4.41 8.71 -4.50
CA THR A 207 -4.72 7.47 -5.20
C THR A 207 -6.16 7.08 -4.90
N ASN A 208 -7.02 7.13 -5.91
CA ASN A 208 -8.38 6.64 -5.77
C ASN A 208 -8.36 5.11 -5.72
N LYS A 209 -8.31 4.55 -4.50
CA LYS A 209 -8.28 3.11 -4.21
C LYS A 209 -9.44 2.38 -4.91
N LYS A 210 -10.65 2.97 -4.94
CA LYS A 210 -11.85 2.39 -5.59
C LYS A 210 -11.68 2.29 -7.11
N LYS A 211 -11.19 3.34 -7.76
CA LYS A 211 -10.90 3.31 -9.21
C LYS A 211 -9.81 2.28 -9.50
N LEU A 212 -8.75 2.24 -8.70
CA LEU A 212 -7.64 1.30 -8.88
C LEU A 212 -8.10 -0.16 -8.79
N LEU A 213 -8.88 -0.50 -7.76
CA LEU A 213 -9.44 -1.84 -7.57
C LEU A 213 -10.42 -2.21 -8.69
N ASN A 214 -11.28 -1.26 -9.10
CA ASN A 214 -12.19 -1.45 -10.21
C ASN A 214 -11.44 -1.76 -11.51
N ASP A 215 -10.46 -0.93 -11.87
CA ASP A 215 -9.68 -1.07 -13.10
C ASP A 215 -8.86 -2.37 -13.07
N MET A 216 -8.25 -2.72 -11.93
CA MET A 216 -7.55 -4.01 -11.76
C MET A 216 -8.48 -5.21 -11.98
N SER A 217 -9.73 -5.13 -11.51
CA SER A 217 -10.70 -6.21 -11.70
C SER A 217 -11.10 -6.43 -13.17
N GLN A 218 -10.88 -5.45 -14.04
CA GLN A 218 -11.18 -5.53 -15.48
C GLN A 218 -10.01 -6.08 -16.31
N ILE A 219 -8.81 -6.22 -15.74
CA ILE A 219 -7.62 -6.73 -16.44
C ILE A 219 -7.90 -8.04 -17.21
N PRO A 220 -8.63 -9.04 -16.67
CA PRO A 220 -8.88 -10.29 -17.42
C PRO A 220 -9.69 -10.12 -18.71
N LEU A 221 -10.46 -9.04 -18.85
CA LEU A 221 -11.29 -8.80 -20.04
C LEU A 221 -10.56 -8.11 -21.19
N VAL A 222 -9.32 -7.67 -20.99
CA VAL A 222 -8.57 -6.94 -22.03
C VAL A 222 -8.31 -7.79 -23.26
N GLU A 223 -8.21 -7.11 -24.42
CA GLU A 223 -7.78 -7.74 -25.66
C GLU A 223 -6.33 -8.25 -25.58
N GLY A 224 -6.02 -9.27 -26.37
CA GLY A 224 -4.71 -9.87 -26.45
C GLY A 224 -4.40 -10.85 -25.32
N LYS A 225 -3.13 -10.89 -24.92
CA LYS A 225 -2.64 -11.67 -23.77
C LYS A 225 -2.56 -10.77 -22.55
N SER A 226 -2.79 -11.35 -21.37
CA SER A 226 -2.71 -10.64 -20.10
C SER A 226 -1.85 -11.44 -19.15
N LEU A 227 -0.63 -10.99 -18.91
CA LEU A 227 0.31 -11.71 -18.08
C LEU A 227 -0.21 -11.84 -16.65
N LEU A 228 -0.84 -10.78 -16.11
CA LEU A 228 -1.47 -10.85 -14.80
C LEU A 228 -2.57 -11.92 -14.75
N SER A 229 -3.38 -12.03 -15.80
CA SER A 229 -4.47 -12.99 -15.84
C SER A 229 -3.97 -14.41 -16.02
N ASP A 230 -3.01 -14.61 -16.93
CA ASP A 230 -2.38 -15.90 -17.19
C ASP A 230 -1.72 -16.46 -15.91
N GLU A 231 -1.12 -15.60 -15.08
CA GLU A 231 -0.44 -16.03 -13.84
C GLU A 231 -1.35 -16.16 -12.61
N LEU A 232 -2.40 -15.34 -12.51
CA LEU A 232 -3.23 -15.26 -11.30
C LEU A 232 -4.58 -15.96 -11.41
N CYS A 233 -5.17 -16.06 -12.60
CA CYS A 233 -6.57 -16.48 -12.73
C CYS A 233 -6.82 -17.87 -12.15
N ASP A 234 -5.97 -18.86 -12.45
CA ASP A 234 -6.15 -20.24 -11.97
C ASP A 234 -6.12 -20.31 -10.43
N ASP A 235 -5.08 -19.76 -9.81
CA ASP A 235 -4.94 -19.75 -8.34
C ASP A 235 -6.08 -18.98 -7.66
N PHE A 236 -6.50 -17.86 -8.26
CA PHE A 236 -7.60 -17.05 -7.73
C PHE A 236 -8.93 -17.78 -7.84
N ILE A 237 -9.21 -18.43 -8.96
CA ILE A 237 -10.43 -19.24 -9.15
C ILE A 237 -10.46 -20.38 -8.13
N ASP A 238 -9.34 -21.06 -7.93
CA ASP A 238 -9.24 -22.18 -6.99
C ASP A 238 -9.50 -21.76 -5.55
N VAL A 239 -8.87 -20.67 -5.09
CA VAL A 239 -9.13 -20.12 -3.76
C VAL A 239 -10.56 -19.59 -3.63
N TYR A 240 -11.06 -18.91 -4.66
CA TYR A 240 -12.42 -18.36 -4.66
C TYR A 240 -13.47 -19.47 -4.52
N ARG A 241 -13.33 -20.58 -5.26
CA ARG A 241 -14.20 -21.77 -5.16
C ARG A 241 -14.06 -22.51 -3.83
N GLY A 242 -12.89 -22.41 -3.18
CA GLY A 242 -12.65 -23.00 -1.86
C GLY A 242 -13.39 -22.29 -0.73
N ILE A 243 -13.81 -21.04 -0.93
CA ILE A 243 -14.54 -20.25 0.06
C ILE A 243 -16.06 -20.48 -0.13
N PRO A 244 -16.85 -20.69 0.95
CA PRO A 244 -18.28 -20.95 0.85
C PRO A 244 -19.01 -19.86 0.08
N LYS A 245 -19.92 -20.27 -0.82
CA LYS A 245 -20.71 -19.34 -1.66
C LYS A 245 -21.42 -18.25 -0.85
N ARG A 246 -21.96 -18.60 0.32
CA ARG A 246 -22.65 -17.66 1.24
C ARG A 246 -21.75 -16.52 1.72
N THR A 247 -20.44 -16.74 1.79
CA THR A 247 -19.49 -15.68 2.14
C THR A 247 -19.36 -14.69 0.98
N TRP A 248 -19.31 -15.17 -0.26
CA TRP A 248 -19.26 -14.30 -1.44
C TRP A 248 -20.57 -13.57 -1.70
N GLU A 249 -21.72 -14.17 -1.44
CA GLU A 249 -23.04 -13.53 -1.58
C GLU A 249 -23.17 -12.24 -0.73
N LYS A 250 -22.37 -12.09 0.33
CA LYS A 250 -22.31 -10.84 1.14
C LYS A 250 -21.63 -9.69 0.38
N TYR A 251 -20.71 -10.00 -0.52
CA TYR A 251 -19.90 -9.04 -1.26
C TYR A 251 -20.39 -8.86 -2.71
N GLU A 252 -21.12 -9.85 -3.23
CA GLU A 252 -21.78 -9.77 -4.53
C GLU A 252 -22.96 -8.78 -4.49
N GLY A 253 -23.00 -7.87 -5.46
CA GLY A 253 -24.06 -6.87 -5.56
C GLY A 253 -23.86 -5.64 -4.68
N LEU A 254 -22.82 -5.62 -3.84
CA LEU A 254 -22.34 -4.36 -3.27
C LEU A 254 -21.63 -3.58 -4.38
N GLU A 255 -22.14 -2.38 -4.67
CA GLU A 255 -21.36 -1.43 -5.45
C GLU A 255 -20.06 -1.14 -4.69
N LEU A 256 -18.96 -0.87 -5.42
CA LEU A 256 -17.68 -0.41 -4.84
C LEU A 256 -17.80 0.92 -4.07
N ASN A 257 -19.03 1.47 -3.97
CA ASN A 257 -19.40 2.65 -3.21
C ASN A 257 -19.67 2.35 -1.72
N GLY A 258 -19.64 1.08 -1.28
CA GLY A 258 -19.80 0.72 0.13
C GLY A 258 -18.81 1.45 1.06
N GLU A 259 -19.27 1.77 2.27
CA GLU A 259 -18.46 2.41 3.32
C GLU A 259 -17.89 1.31 4.23
N GLY A 260 -16.62 0.95 4.03
CA GLY A 260 -15.93 -0.04 4.86
C GLY A 260 -14.63 -0.54 4.23
N ASP A 261 -13.51 -0.15 4.82
CA ASP A 261 -12.16 -0.53 4.37
C ASP A 261 -12.05 -2.07 4.31
N GLY A 262 -11.89 -2.59 3.09
CA GLY A 262 -11.71 -4.04 2.81
C GLY A 262 -12.88 -4.69 2.08
N VAL A 263 -14.09 -4.14 2.17
CA VAL A 263 -15.23 -4.63 1.38
C VAL A 263 -14.98 -4.38 -0.10
N GLU A 264 -14.44 -3.21 -0.47
CA GLU A 264 -14.15 -2.91 -1.88
C GLU A 264 -13.09 -3.85 -2.47
N ALA A 265 -12.10 -4.25 -1.67
CA ALA A 265 -11.06 -5.16 -2.12
C ALA A 265 -11.62 -6.56 -2.41
N LEU A 266 -12.46 -7.10 -1.52
CA LEU A 266 -13.11 -8.39 -1.72
C LEU A 266 -14.10 -8.38 -2.88
N THR A 267 -14.88 -7.29 -3.04
CA THR A 267 -15.74 -7.10 -4.21
C THR A 267 -14.91 -7.08 -5.50
N ALA A 268 -13.79 -6.36 -5.52
CA ALA A 268 -12.91 -6.31 -6.69
C ALA A 268 -12.28 -7.68 -7.03
N ILE A 269 -11.87 -8.45 -6.01
CA ILE A 269 -11.39 -9.83 -6.19
C ILE A 269 -12.50 -10.70 -6.81
N GLY A 270 -13.73 -10.59 -6.29
CA GLY A 270 -14.87 -11.33 -6.85
C GLY A 270 -15.15 -10.97 -8.31
N ILE A 271 -15.08 -9.69 -8.68
CA ILE A 271 -15.23 -9.24 -10.07
C ILE A 271 -14.07 -9.76 -10.93
N PHE A 272 -12.83 -9.70 -10.43
CA PHE A 272 -11.65 -10.21 -11.12
C PHE A 272 -11.80 -11.70 -11.46
N VAL A 273 -12.19 -12.54 -10.48
CA VAL A 273 -12.39 -13.98 -10.68
C VAL A 273 -13.50 -14.25 -11.70
N LYS A 274 -14.62 -13.52 -11.64
CA LYS A 274 -15.70 -13.64 -12.63
C LYS A 274 -15.21 -13.31 -14.03
N ASN A 275 -14.39 -12.27 -14.16
CA ASN A 275 -13.79 -11.88 -15.43
C ASN A 275 -12.76 -12.90 -15.93
N CYS A 276 -11.98 -13.53 -15.05
CA CYS A 276 -11.13 -14.67 -15.38
C CYS A 276 -11.94 -15.84 -15.98
N LEU A 277 -13.08 -16.19 -15.38
CA LEU A 277 -13.94 -17.26 -15.88
C LEU A 277 -14.52 -16.92 -17.26
N LYS A 278 -14.93 -15.66 -17.50
CA LYS A 278 -15.37 -15.21 -18.83
C LYS A 278 -14.25 -15.31 -19.86
N ARG A 279 -13.03 -14.92 -19.48
CA ARG A 279 -11.84 -15.04 -20.33
C ARG A 279 -11.58 -16.50 -20.69
N GLN A 280 -11.53 -17.41 -19.72
CA GLN A 280 -11.35 -18.84 -19.97
C GLN A 280 -12.44 -19.42 -20.89
N ALA A 281 -13.70 -19.02 -20.72
CA ALA A 281 -14.77 -19.44 -21.62
C ALA A 281 -14.51 -18.99 -23.06
N LYS A 282 -14.06 -17.75 -23.26
CA LYS A 282 -13.74 -17.22 -24.59
C LYS A 282 -12.49 -17.86 -25.20
N GLU A 283 -11.47 -18.11 -24.39
CA GLU A 283 -10.25 -18.81 -24.81
C GLU A 283 -10.58 -20.24 -25.28
N ASN A 284 -11.43 -20.95 -24.55
CA ASN A 284 -11.88 -22.28 -24.94
C ASN A 284 -12.67 -22.26 -26.26
N GLU A 285 -13.55 -21.29 -26.46
CA GLU A 285 -14.26 -21.10 -27.73
C GLU A 285 -13.28 -20.92 -28.90
N ILE A 286 -12.27 -20.06 -28.74
CA ILE A 286 -11.22 -19.83 -29.76
C ILE A 286 -10.43 -21.12 -30.04
N LEU A 287 -10.08 -21.87 -29.00
CA LEU A 287 -9.37 -23.14 -29.15
C LEU A 287 -10.22 -24.19 -29.88
N GLU A 288 -11.53 -24.23 -29.63
CA GLU A 288 -12.45 -25.12 -30.34
C GLU A 288 -12.59 -24.73 -31.82
N GLU A 289 -12.69 -23.43 -32.13
CA GLU A 289 -12.67 -22.93 -33.50
C GLU A 289 -11.37 -23.33 -34.22
N HIS A 290 -10.20 -23.10 -33.60
CA HIS A 290 -8.91 -23.49 -34.17
C HIS A 290 -8.83 -24.99 -34.47
N ARG A 291 -9.35 -25.83 -33.57
CA ARG A 291 -9.46 -27.30 -33.78
C ARG A 291 -10.40 -27.62 -34.94
N ALA A 292 -11.54 -26.95 -35.05
CA ALA A 292 -12.51 -27.18 -36.11
C ALA A 292 -11.96 -26.82 -37.51
N PHE A 293 -11.12 -25.79 -37.59
CA PHE A 293 -10.46 -25.39 -38.84
C PHE A 293 -9.19 -26.18 -39.18
N GLY A 294 -8.78 -27.13 -38.32
CA GLY A 294 -7.54 -27.89 -38.52
C GLY A 294 -6.29 -27.03 -38.39
N ILE A 295 -6.40 -25.83 -37.81
CA ILE A 295 -5.28 -24.96 -37.45
C ILE A 295 -4.77 -25.43 -36.08
N MET A 296 -4.40 -26.71 -35.97
CA MET A 296 -3.53 -27.11 -34.87
C MET A 296 -2.13 -26.73 -35.30
N GLU A 297 -1.63 -25.62 -34.76
CA GLU A 297 -0.22 -25.27 -34.82
C GLU A 297 0.58 -26.50 -34.36
N ALA A 298 1.19 -27.17 -35.32
CA ALA A 298 2.10 -28.29 -35.12
C ALA A 298 3.44 -27.79 -34.54
N GLU A 299 3.36 -27.02 -33.47
CA GLU A 299 4.49 -26.51 -32.72
C GLU A 299 4.63 -27.26 -31.38
N SER A 300 4.42 -28.59 -31.44
CA SER A 300 4.93 -29.52 -30.44
C SER A 300 6.42 -29.72 -30.73
N ASP A 301 7.22 -28.70 -30.41
CA ASP A 301 8.67 -28.84 -30.39
C ASP A 301 9.00 -29.83 -29.27
N THR A 302 9.16 -31.09 -29.65
CA THR A 302 9.41 -32.24 -28.78
C THR A 302 10.90 -32.33 -28.49
N THR A 303 11.49 -31.23 -28.06
CA THR A 303 12.86 -31.19 -27.56
C THR A 303 12.86 -31.46 -26.06
N ASP A 304 13.25 -32.69 -25.70
CA ASP A 304 13.86 -33.07 -24.42
C ASP A 304 13.00 -33.11 -23.14
N GLY A 305 11.79 -33.68 -23.21
CA GLY A 305 11.15 -34.36 -22.06
C GLY A 305 10.76 -33.50 -20.83
N ALA A 306 11.11 -32.22 -20.80
CA ALA A 306 10.57 -31.27 -19.86
C ALA A 306 9.18 -30.86 -20.36
N VAL A 307 8.13 -31.23 -19.62
CA VAL A 307 6.77 -30.72 -19.84
C VAL A 307 6.78 -29.24 -19.45
N VAL A 308 7.35 -28.40 -20.30
CA VAL A 308 7.13 -26.96 -20.25
C VAL A 308 5.66 -26.81 -20.59
N ARG A 309 4.85 -26.41 -19.60
CA ARG A 309 3.49 -25.90 -19.86
C ARG A 309 3.65 -24.71 -20.80
N LYS A 310 3.60 -24.95 -22.10
CA LYS A 310 3.56 -23.90 -23.11
C LYS A 310 2.23 -23.18 -22.82
N ASP A 311 2.31 -21.88 -22.58
CA ASP A 311 1.15 -21.05 -22.21
C ASP A 311 0.10 -21.11 -23.32
N ASN A 312 -0.86 -22.01 -23.16
CA ASN A 312 -1.88 -22.33 -24.16
C ASN A 312 -3.02 -21.30 -24.21
N HIS A 313 -2.86 -20.14 -23.55
CA HIS A 313 -3.85 -19.07 -23.60
C HIS A 313 -3.77 -18.39 -24.98
N PRO A 314 -4.79 -18.57 -25.86
CA PRO A 314 -4.84 -17.87 -27.13
C PRO A 314 -5.01 -16.36 -26.87
N ALA A 315 -4.49 -15.54 -27.77
CA ALA A 315 -4.72 -14.10 -27.67
C ALA A 315 -6.19 -13.78 -27.93
N ILE A 316 -6.82 -13.02 -27.04
CA ILE A 316 -8.20 -12.57 -27.22
C ILE A 316 -8.26 -11.53 -28.35
N PRO A 317 -9.13 -11.68 -29.35
CA PRO A 317 -9.27 -10.68 -30.40
C PRO A 317 -9.90 -9.37 -29.87
N SER A 318 -9.61 -8.25 -30.52
CA SER A 318 -10.30 -6.98 -30.24
C SER A 318 -11.82 -7.12 -30.40
N PRO A 319 -12.64 -6.51 -29.53
CA PRO A 319 -12.29 -5.52 -28.50
C PRO A 319 -12.01 -6.11 -27.10
N GLY A 320 -11.69 -7.40 -26.99
CA GLY A 320 -11.58 -8.10 -25.71
C GLY A 320 -12.81 -8.95 -25.41
N VAL A 321 -12.92 -9.40 -24.16
CA VAL A 321 -14.04 -10.23 -23.70
C VAL A 321 -15.19 -9.31 -23.27
N SER A 322 -16.38 -9.51 -23.85
CA SER A 322 -17.56 -8.74 -23.46
C SER A 322 -17.85 -8.91 -21.97
N PRO A 323 -18.15 -7.85 -21.21
CA PRO A 323 -18.61 -7.95 -19.82
C PRO A 323 -19.86 -8.83 -19.66
N ASP A 324 -20.67 -8.94 -20.72
CA ASP A 324 -21.92 -9.72 -20.72
C ASP A 324 -21.72 -11.18 -21.17
N THR A 325 -20.48 -11.61 -21.41
CA THR A 325 -20.18 -13.00 -21.78
C THR A 325 -20.74 -13.95 -20.72
N PRO A 326 -21.62 -14.91 -21.10
CA PRO A 326 -22.19 -15.84 -20.15
C PRO A 326 -21.09 -16.74 -19.60
N PHE A 327 -21.11 -16.96 -18.29
CA PHE A 327 -20.22 -17.89 -17.61
C PHE A 327 -20.99 -18.58 -16.49
N ALA A 328 -20.63 -19.83 -16.21
CA ALA A 328 -21.18 -20.58 -15.09
C ALA A 328 -20.10 -20.72 -14.02
N ILE A 329 -20.41 -20.32 -12.79
CA ILE A 329 -19.61 -20.73 -11.64
C ILE A 329 -20.19 -22.05 -11.17
N GLU A 330 -19.51 -23.13 -11.50
CA GLU A 330 -19.80 -24.44 -10.92
C GLU A 330 -19.34 -24.42 -9.45
N TRP A 331 -20.28 -24.21 -8.55
CA TRP A 331 -20.10 -24.49 -7.14
C TRP A 331 -20.33 -25.99 -6.95
N GLY A 332 -19.34 -26.71 -6.43
CA GLY A 332 -19.55 -28.12 -6.11
C GLY A 332 -20.73 -28.27 -5.14
N ASP A 333 -21.62 -29.23 -5.38
CA ASP A 333 -22.84 -29.49 -4.59
C ASP A 333 -22.57 -29.70 -3.08
N ASN A 334 -21.31 -29.94 -2.69
CA ASN A 334 -20.87 -30.09 -1.30
C ASN A 334 -20.49 -28.76 -0.60
N SER A 335 -20.72 -27.59 -1.23
CA SER A 335 -20.23 -26.30 -0.74
C SER A 335 -21.00 -25.72 0.46
N ASP A 336 -22.15 -26.27 0.84
CA ASP A 336 -22.93 -25.82 2.00
C ASP A 336 -22.39 -26.35 3.35
N ASP A 337 -21.51 -27.35 3.36
CA ASP A 337 -21.02 -28.00 4.59
C ASP A 337 -19.48 -28.04 4.70
N VAL A 338 -18.79 -27.16 3.98
CA VAL A 338 -17.34 -26.97 4.18
C VAL A 338 -17.14 -26.16 5.45
N THR A 339 -17.03 -26.87 6.57
CA THR A 339 -16.39 -26.32 7.76
C THR A 339 -14.97 -25.92 7.38
N VAL A 340 -14.70 -24.61 7.38
CA VAL A 340 -13.42 -23.96 7.00
C VAL A 340 -12.31 -24.27 8.03
N GLY A 341 -12.20 -25.52 8.48
CA GLY A 341 -11.42 -25.83 9.67
C GLY A 341 -10.76 -27.19 9.74
N LYS A 342 -10.88 -28.10 8.76
CA LYS A 342 -10.15 -29.37 8.86
C LYS A 342 -9.91 -30.11 7.55
N GLU A 343 -8.63 -30.33 7.28
CA GLU A 343 -8.10 -31.51 6.57
C GLU A 343 -8.47 -31.63 5.08
N ARG A 344 -7.95 -30.71 4.26
CA ARG A 344 -7.18 -31.19 3.10
C ARG A 344 -5.71 -31.04 3.49
N HIS A 345 -4.94 -32.13 3.35
CA HIS A 345 -3.48 -32.17 3.44
C HIS A 345 -2.87 -31.09 2.51
N ARG A 346 -2.80 -29.85 3.00
CA ARG A 346 -1.81 -28.84 2.64
C ARG A 346 -0.74 -28.98 3.71
N ASP A 347 0.09 -30.00 3.56
CA ASP A 347 1.32 -30.03 4.32
C ASP A 347 2.12 -28.79 3.86
N ASP A 348 2.52 -27.95 4.82
CA ASP A 348 3.41 -26.77 4.68
C ASP A 348 2.79 -25.36 4.49
N PHE A 349 1.47 -25.14 4.61
CA PHE A 349 0.92 -23.77 4.65
C PHE A 349 0.37 -23.42 6.04
N ASP A 350 1.27 -23.24 7.00
CA ASP A 350 0.96 -22.74 8.34
C ASP A 350 0.46 -21.29 8.27
N LEU A 351 -0.85 -21.11 8.19
CA LEU A 351 -1.53 -19.81 8.19
C LEU A 351 -1.37 -19.03 9.51
N ASP A 352 -0.90 -19.69 10.57
CA ASP A 352 -0.81 -19.12 11.93
C ASP A 352 0.48 -18.29 12.16
N ASP A 353 1.49 -18.37 11.28
CA ASP A 353 2.77 -17.65 11.43
C ASP A 353 2.87 -16.36 10.59
N PHE A 354 1.84 -16.03 9.82
CA PHE A 354 1.83 -14.79 9.05
C PHE A 354 1.26 -13.66 9.89
N GLY A 355 2.15 -12.76 10.33
CA GLY A 355 1.76 -11.48 10.89
C GLY A 355 0.67 -10.82 10.04
N GLU A 356 -0.34 -10.27 10.71
CA GLU A 356 -1.48 -9.58 10.12
C GLU A 356 -0.96 -8.53 9.13
N VAL A 357 -1.00 -8.82 7.82
CA VAL A 357 -0.69 -7.81 6.80
C VAL A 357 -1.94 -6.97 6.67
N GLY A 358 -2.00 -5.84 7.37
CA GLY A 358 -3.09 -4.90 7.19
C GLY A 358 -3.15 -4.46 5.74
N PHE A 359 -4.35 -4.21 5.20
CA PHE A 359 -4.49 -3.53 3.92
C PHE A 359 -3.69 -2.21 3.91
N ASP A 360 -3.57 -1.57 5.08
CA ASP A 360 -2.76 -0.38 5.33
C ASP A 360 -1.24 -0.62 5.23
N ASP A 361 -0.74 -1.83 5.51
CA ASP A 361 0.68 -2.18 5.36
C ASP A 361 1.05 -2.41 3.88
N LEU A 362 0.08 -2.87 3.07
CA LEU A 362 0.24 -3.07 1.63
C LEU A 362 0.25 -1.75 0.85
N PHE A 363 -0.43 -0.72 1.37
CA PHE A 363 -0.54 0.59 0.73
C PHE A 363 0.10 1.75 1.52
N GLY A 364 0.80 1.47 2.61
CA GLY A 364 1.61 2.42 3.35
C GLY A 364 0.82 3.54 4.04
N ASP A 365 -0.32 3.23 4.66
CA ASP A 365 -0.96 4.15 5.60
C ASP A 365 -0.32 3.98 6.99
N GLU A 366 0.96 4.36 7.09
CA GLU A 366 1.69 4.48 8.35
C GLU A 366 1.24 5.75 9.10
N SER A 367 -0.08 5.96 9.23
CA SER A 367 -0.65 6.95 10.14
C SER A 367 -0.74 6.34 11.55
N SER A 368 0.40 5.92 12.07
CA SER A 368 0.52 5.69 13.51
C SER A 368 0.07 6.96 14.22
N SER A 369 -0.92 6.79 15.08
CA SER A 369 -1.57 7.84 15.84
C SER A 369 -0.55 8.66 16.62
N PHE A 370 -0.14 9.81 16.08
CA PHE A 370 0.41 10.90 16.88
C PHE A 370 -0.76 11.54 17.62
N SER A 371 -1.23 10.85 18.66
CA SER A 371 -2.16 11.42 19.64
C SER A 371 -1.40 12.47 20.44
N ALA A 372 -1.35 13.69 19.91
CA ALA A 372 -1.00 14.86 20.71
C ALA A 372 -2.08 15.02 21.78
N HIS A 373 -1.81 14.50 22.97
CA HIS A 373 -2.61 14.73 24.16
C HIS A 373 -2.40 16.19 24.59
N GLU A 374 -3.01 17.14 23.89
CA GLU A 374 -3.18 18.51 24.41
C GLU A 374 -4.35 18.47 25.39
N ASN A 375 -4.02 18.49 26.69
CA ASN A 375 -4.96 18.91 27.73
C ASN A 375 -4.98 20.44 27.76
N PRO A 376 -6.09 21.11 27.39
CA PRO A 376 -6.31 22.48 27.82
C PRO A 376 -6.86 22.45 29.24
N ASP A 377 -5.97 22.52 30.24
CA ASP A 377 -6.32 22.99 31.57
C ASP A 377 -6.64 24.49 31.48
N THR A 378 -7.89 24.83 31.15
CA THR A 378 -8.42 26.17 31.42
C THR A 378 -8.97 26.20 32.83
N ASP A 379 -8.05 26.39 33.78
CA ASP A 379 -8.34 26.93 35.11
C ASP A 379 -8.13 28.44 35.04
N GLU A 380 -9.20 29.22 34.86
CA GLU A 380 -9.17 30.62 35.28
C GLU A 380 -10.43 30.98 36.07
N LYS A 381 -10.22 30.97 37.39
CA LYS A 381 -11.12 31.48 38.43
C LYS A 381 -11.33 32.98 38.25
N GLY A 382 -12.55 33.42 38.53
CA GLY A 382 -12.94 34.81 38.42
C GLY A 382 -12.17 35.79 39.31
N LYS A 383 -12.17 37.04 38.86
CA LYS A 383 -12.42 38.24 39.65
C LYS A 383 -13.04 39.31 38.77
#